data_AF-A0A1M6EKU7-F1
#
_entry.id   AF-A0A1M6EKU7-F1
#
_cell.length_a   1.000
_cell.length_b   1.000
_cell.length_c   1.000
_cell.angle_alpha   90.00
_cell.angle_beta   90.00
_cell.angle_gamma   90.00
#
_symmetry.space_group_name_H-M   'P 1'
#
loop_
_entity.id
_entity.type
_entity.pdbx_description
1 polymer ?
#
loop_
_entity_poly.entity_id
_entity_poly.type
_entity_poly.pdbx_seq_one_letter_code
_entity_poly.pdbx_strand_id
1 'polypeptide(L)'
;MKKLGGKIKAFTLTEVMVVIVISAIVAGLAFSILNLVQHNMRSIEDNYAQKSELQSLEVALTIDFNRYTNAQWLAREEVLVLSSPIHQKQYRFMGDSIVTNEQSFKVNLKEKSFLFEGASVNSGSIDAIKLTFDNTARLHQIFVFKHNDPTIHF
;
A
#
# COMPACT_ATOMS: atom_id res chain seq x y z
N MET A 1 -21.54 23.96 -74.47
CA MET A 1 -20.97 23.72 -73.13
C MET A 1 -20.38 22.31 -73.09
N LYS A 2 -19.06 22.17 -73.00
CA LYS A 2 -18.37 20.87 -73.00
C LYS A 2 -18.02 20.50 -71.55
N LYS A 3 -18.72 19.52 -70.96
CA LYS A 3 -18.36 18.99 -69.62
C LYS A 3 -17.06 18.22 -69.76
N LEU A 4 -15.96 18.76 -69.23
CA LEU A 4 -14.72 18.02 -69.03
C LEU A 4 -14.93 17.05 -67.85
N GLY A 5 -15.30 15.81 -68.15
CA GLY A 5 -15.27 14.73 -67.16
C GLY A 5 -13.82 14.38 -66.84
N GLY A 6 -13.32 14.85 -65.70
CA GLY A 6 -11.98 14.47 -65.21
C GLY A 6 -11.93 12.97 -64.93
N LYS A 7 -10.98 12.25 -65.54
CA LYS A 7 -10.74 10.84 -65.23
C LYS A 7 -10.16 10.74 -63.81
N ILE A 8 -10.86 10.05 -62.93
CA ILE A 8 -10.37 9.77 -61.58
C ILE A 8 -9.33 8.64 -61.70
N LYS A 9 -8.11 8.87 -61.21
CA LYS A 9 -7.12 7.79 -61.07
C LYS A 9 -7.63 6.82 -60.01
N ALA A 10 -7.94 5.60 -60.43
CA ALA A 10 -8.32 4.52 -59.52
C ALA A 10 -7.06 3.81 -59.02
N PHE A 11 -7.01 3.52 -57.72
CA PHE A 11 -5.97 2.67 -57.14
C PHE A 11 -6.15 1.23 -57.62
N THR A 12 -5.04 0.53 -57.77
CA THR A 12 -5.04 -0.90 -58.10
C THR A 12 -5.41 -1.73 -56.87
N LEU A 13 -6.00 -2.91 -57.09
CA LEU A 13 -6.34 -3.84 -56.00
C LEU A 13 -5.12 -4.17 -55.13
N THR A 14 -3.95 -4.33 -55.76
CA THR A 14 -2.67 -4.57 -55.08
C THR A 14 -2.26 -3.43 -54.16
N GLU A 15 -2.43 -2.17 -54.57
CA GLU A 15 -2.15 -1.01 -53.69
C GLU A 15 -3.06 -1.02 -52.46
N VAL A 16 -4.35 -1.30 -52.65
CA VAL A 16 -5.30 -1.38 -51.53
C VAL A 16 -4.97 -2.54 -50.59
N MET A 17 -4.58 -3.72 -51.12
CA MET A 17 -4.18 -4.87 -50.31
C MET A 17 -2.94 -4.59 -49.47
N VAL A 18 -1.91 -3.98 -50.04
CA VAL A 18 -0.68 -3.63 -49.32
C VAL A 18 -0.99 -2.67 -48.17
N VAL A 19 -1.83 -1.67 -48.40
CA VAL A 19 -2.25 -0.72 -47.36
C VAL A 19 -3.01 -1.43 -46.22
N ILE A 20 -3.90 -2.38 -46.54
CA ILE A 20 -4.63 -3.15 -45.52
C ILE A 20 -3.67 -3.97 -44.66
N VAL A 21 -2.70 -4.66 -45.29
CA VAL A 21 -1.72 -5.48 -44.57
C VAL A 21 -0.86 -4.60 -43.65
N ILE A 22 -0.34 -3.48 -44.15
CA ILE A 22 0.47 -2.56 -43.34
C ILE A 22 -0.37 -1.99 -42.18
N SER A 23 -1.62 -1.59 -42.46
CA SER A 23 -2.53 -1.05 -41.43
C SER A 23 -2.82 -2.07 -40.34
N ALA A 24 -3.02 -3.34 -40.71
CA ALA A 24 -3.23 -4.42 -39.75
C ALA A 24 -2.00 -4.67 -38.86
N ILE A 25 -0.78 -4.64 -39.44
CA ILE A 25 0.46 -4.76 -38.67
C ILE A 25 0.60 -3.59 -37.68
N VAL A 26 0.41 -2.36 -38.14
CA VAL A 26 0.50 -1.17 -37.29
C VAL A 26 -0.53 -1.21 -36.17
N ALA A 27 -1.78 -1.57 -36.47
CA ALA A 27 -2.82 -1.73 -35.46
C ALA A 27 -2.46 -2.83 -34.44
N GLY A 28 -1.93 -3.97 -34.89
CA GLY A 28 -1.49 -5.06 -34.02
C GLY A 28 -0.36 -4.65 -33.06
N LEU A 29 0.62 -3.89 -33.56
CA LEU A 29 1.69 -3.33 -32.73
C LEU A 29 1.14 -2.35 -31.70
N ALA A 30 0.22 -1.47 -32.10
CA ALA A 30 -0.40 -0.51 -31.18
C ALA A 30 -1.16 -1.22 -30.04
N PHE A 31 -1.95 -2.26 -30.34
CA PHE A 31 -2.64 -3.05 -29.32
C PHE A 31 -1.68 -3.81 -28.41
N SER A 32 -0.57 -4.31 -28.95
CA SER A 32 0.45 -5.01 -28.17
C SER A 32 1.11 -4.08 -27.14
N ILE A 33 1.47 -2.86 -27.56
CA ILE A 33 2.03 -1.84 -26.67
C ILE A 33 1.01 -1.44 -25.61
N LEU A 34 -0.25 -1.22 -26.00
CA LEU A 34 -1.31 -0.85 -25.06
C LEU A 34 -1.49 -1.92 -23.99
N ASN A 35 -1.51 -3.20 -24.36
CA ASN A 35 -1.66 -4.30 -23.41
C ASN A 35 -0.49 -4.39 -22.43
N LEU A 36 0.74 -4.16 -22.91
CA LEU A 36 1.93 -4.11 -22.07
C LEU A 36 1.86 -2.98 -21.04
N VAL A 37 1.49 -1.77 -21.46
CA VAL A 37 1.36 -0.61 -20.56
C VAL A 37 0.28 -0.85 -19.52
N GLN A 38 -0.87 -1.39 -19.91
CA GLN A 38 -1.95 -1.72 -18.98
C GLN A 38 -1.52 -2.78 -17.95
N HIS A 39 -0.78 -3.80 -18.37
CA HIS A 39 -0.25 -4.81 -17.46
C HIS A 39 0.70 -4.21 -16.42
N ASN A 40 1.62 -3.35 -16.87
CA ASN A 40 2.53 -2.64 -15.97
C ASN A 40 1.78 -1.73 -14.99
N MET A 41 0.75 -1.02 -15.45
CA MET A 41 -0.03 -0.15 -14.58
C MET A 41 -0.77 -0.92 -13.48
N ARG A 42 -1.36 -2.08 -13.78
CA ARG A 42 -1.99 -2.93 -12.74
C ARG A 42 -0.98 -3.36 -11.68
N SER A 43 0.20 -3.80 -12.11
CA SER A 43 1.27 -4.17 -11.17
C SER A 43 1.71 -2.99 -10.28
N ILE A 44 1.80 -1.78 -10.84
CA ILE A 44 2.12 -0.56 -10.06
C ILE A 44 1.00 -0.25 -9.06
N GLU A 45 -0.25 -0.32 -9.49
CA GLU A 45 -1.43 -0.05 -8.65
C GLU A 45 -1.48 -1.00 -7.45
N ASP A 46 -1.30 -2.31 -7.68
CA ASP A 46 -1.30 -3.32 -6.62
C ASP A 46 -0.17 -3.08 -5.60
N ASN A 47 1.04 -2.78 -6.10
CA ASN A 47 2.18 -2.45 -5.24
C ASN A 47 1.99 -1.14 -4.46
N TYR A 48 1.36 -0.15 -5.09
CA TYR A 48 1.08 1.14 -4.47
C TYR A 48 0.02 1.02 -3.38
N ALA A 49 -1.05 0.26 -3.63
CA ALA A 49 -2.10 0.00 -2.64
C ALA A 49 -1.53 -0.62 -1.36
N GLN A 50 -0.68 -1.66 -1.48
CA GLN A 50 -0.03 -2.29 -0.32
C GLN A 50 0.90 -1.33 0.44
N LYS A 51 1.68 -0.52 -0.28
CA LYS A 51 2.57 0.48 0.36
C LYS A 51 1.77 1.58 1.06
N SER A 52 0.69 2.04 0.44
CA SER A 52 -0.19 3.06 1.00
C SER A 52 -0.85 2.58 2.29
N GLU A 53 -1.25 1.31 2.35
CA GLU A 53 -1.82 0.71 3.55
C GLU A 53 -0.81 0.68 4.72
N LEU A 54 0.42 0.22 4.44
CA LEU A 54 1.51 0.20 5.43
C LEU A 54 1.87 1.61 5.92
N GLN A 55 1.97 2.56 5.00
CA GLN A 55 2.25 3.96 5.34
C GLN A 55 1.12 4.58 6.18
N SER A 56 -0.13 4.26 5.86
CA SER A 56 -1.29 4.72 6.64
C SER A 56 -1.27 4.18 8.07
N LEU A 57 -0.91 2.90 8.23
CA LEU A 57 -0.71 2.28 9.54
C LEU A 57 0.44 2.96 10.31
N GLU A 58 1.57 3.21 9.67
CA GLU A 58 2.72 3.89 10.29
C GLU A 58 2.34 5.28 10.81
N VAL A 59 1.65 6.07 9.98
CA VAL A 59 1.17 7.40 10.36
C VAL A 59 0.17 7.33 11.51
N ALA A 60 -0.81 6.42 11.44
CA ALA A 60 -1.81 6.23 12.48
C ALA A 60 -1.17 5.84 13.82
N LEU A 61 -0.28 4.83 13.81
CA LEU A 61 0.46 4.40 14.99
C LEU A 61 1.32 5.53 15.56
N THR A 62 2.03 6.27 14.71
CA THR A 62 2.89 7.39 15.14
C THR A 62 2.07 8.49 15.81
N ILE A 63 0.95 8.89 15.22
CA ILE A 63 0.07 9.90 15.80
C ILE A 63 -0.49 9.41 17.13
N ASP A 64 -0.98 8.17 17.19
CA ASP A 64 -1.61 7.66 18.40
C ASP A 64 -0.58 7.44 19.53
N PHE A 65 0.61 6.91 19.24
CA PHE A 65 1.70 6.78 20.23
C PHE A 65 2.10 8.11 20.85
N ASN A 66 2.09 9.20 20.07
CA ASN A 66 2.46 10.53 20.55
C ASN A 66 1.26 11.32 21.11
N ARG A 67 0.03 10.83 20.94
CA ARG A 67 -1.19 11.43 21.50
C ARG A 67 -1.55 10.85 22.85
N TYR A 68 -1.35 9.55 23.05
CA TYR A 68 -1.74 8.85 24.27
C TYR A 68 -0.58 8.75 25.27
N THR A 69 -0.84 9.12 26.52
CA THR A 69 0.18 9.14 27.58
C THR A 69 0.59 7.75 28.04
N ASN A 70 -0.28 6.74 27.90
CA ASN A 70 0.01 5.36 28.25
C ASN A 70 -0.14 4.44 27.03
N ALA A 71 0.78 3.47 26.91
CA ALA A 71 0.76 2.44 25.89
C ALA A 71 1.05 1.09 26.54
N GLN A 72 0.15 0.13 26.35
CA GLN A 72 0.22 -1.19 26.98
C GLN A 72 -0.01 -2.30 25.97
N TRP A 73 0.87 -3.29 26.01
CA TRP A 73 0.76 -4.51 25.22
C TRP A 73 0.15 -5.66 26.04
N LEU A 74 -1.00 -6.15 25.60
CA LEU A 74 -1.72 -7.29 26.18
C LEU A 74 -1.48 -8.53 25.32
N ALA A 75 -0.38 -9.24 25.57
CA ALA A 75 0.05 -10.38 24.76
C ALA A 75 -0.97 -11.52 24.65
N ARG A 76 -1.73 -11.77 25.72
CA ARG A 76 -2.76 -12.83 25.72
C ARG A 76 -3.92 -12.52 24.78
N GLU A 77 -4.24 -11.24 24.62
CA GLU A 77 -5.37 -10.76 23.81
C GLU A 77 -4.95 -10.33 22.41
N GLU A 78 -3.63 -10.24 22.16
CA GLU A 78 -3.05 -9.69 20.93
C GLU A 78 -3.55 -8.25 20.67
N VAL A 79 -3.63 -7.46 21.74
CA VAL A 79 -4.13 -6.08 21.71
C VAL A 79 -3.09 -5.10 22.26
N LEU A 80 -2.82 -4.06 21.47
CA LEU A 80 -2.15 -2.85 21.92
C LEU A 80 -3.21 -1.84 22.37
N VAL A 81 -3.11 -1.42 23.62
CA VAL A 81 -3.99 -0.42 24.21
C VAL A 81 -3.22 0.87 24.36
N LEU A 82 -3.70 1.92 23.71
CA LEU A 82 -3.22 3.28 23.87
C LEU A 82 -4.28 4.07 24.66
N SER A 83 -3.90 4.68 25.77
CA SER A 83 -4.85 5.37 26.64
C SER A 83 -4.31 6.69 27.17
N SER A 84 -5.26 7.58 27.43
CA SER A 84 -5.10 8.89 28.06
C SER A 84 -6.26 9.05 29.05
N PRO A 85 -6.24 10.05 29.94
CA PRO A 85 -7.33 10.25 30.91
C PRO A 85 -8.74 10.41 30.29
N ILE A 86 -8.81 10.79 29.02
CA ILE A 86 -10.07 11.18 28.35
C ILE A 86 -10.46 10.16 27.25
N HIS A 87 -9.49 9.52 26.62
CA HIS A 87 -9.70 8.65 25.46
C HIS A 87 -8.83 7.40 25.51
N GLN A 88 -9.32 6.32 24.91
CA GLN A 88 -8.61 5.07 24.71
C GLN A 88 -8.79 4.61 23.26
N LYS A 89 -7.74 4.02 22.69
CA LYS A 89 -7.75 3.37 21.39
C LYS A 89 -7.11 1.99 21.50
N GLN A 90 -7.67 1.03 20.76
CA GLN A 90 -7.21 -0.35 20.78
C GLN A 90 -6.82 -0.77 19.36
N TYR A 91 -5.68 -1.40 19.25
CA TYR A 91 -5.16 -2.02 18.05
C TYR A 91 -5.13 -3.53 18.27
N ARG A 92 -6.03 -4.24 17.61
CA ARG A 92 -6.10 -5.71 17.66
C ARG A 92 -5.30 -6.28 16.50
N PHE A 93 -4.29 -7.09 16.82
CA PHE A 93 -3.47 -7.77 15.84
C PHE A 93 -4.16 -9.09 15.47
N MET A 94 -4.62 -9.17 14.23
CA MET A 94 -5.11 -10.37 13.58
C MET A 94 -4.03 -10.85 12.61
N GLY A 95 -4.00 -12.15 12.28
CA GLY A 95 -2.88 -12.73 11.51
C GLY A 95 -2.58 -12.01 10.18
N ASP A 96 -3.61 -11.51 9.50
CA ASP A 96 -3.54 -10.85 8.19
C ASP A 96 -3.96 -9.36 8.24
N SER A 97 -4.26 -8.84 9.42
CA SER A 97 -4.82 -7.50 9.56
C SER A 97 -4.63 -6.91 10.95
N ILE A 98 -4.56 -5.58 11.02
CA ILE A 98 -4.57 -4.85 12.29
C ILE A 98 -5.85 -4.03 12.33
N VAL A 99 -6.70 -4.29 13.32
CA VAL A 99 -8.03 -3.69 13.40
C VAL A 99 -8.10 -2.73 14.58
N THR A 100 -8.63 -1.55 14.30
CA THR A 100 -9.02 -0.55 15.29
C THR A 100 -10.53 -0.36 15.27
N ASN A 101 -11.06 0.46 16.18
CA ASN A 101 -12.49 0.79 16.21
C ASN A 101 -12.95 1.57 14.96
N GLU A 102 -12.04 2.26 14.28
CA GLU A 102 -12.36 3.19 13.18
C GLU A 102 -11.95 2.64 11.81
N GLN A 103 -10.86 1.87 11.77
CA GLN A 103 -10.22 1.42 10.53
C GLN A 103 -9.64 0.01 10.70
N SER A 104 -9.57 -0.72 9.58
CA SER A 104 -8.91 -2.01 9.47
C SER A 104 -7.78 -1.89 8.46
N PHE A 105 -6.58 -2.30 8.85
CA PHE A 105 -5.37 -2.28 8.03
C PHE A 105 -5.08 -3.70 7.55
N LYS A 106 -5.12 -3.96 6.23
CA LYS A 106 -4.80 -5.29 5.68
C LYS A 106 -3.29 -5.44 5.51
N VAL A 107 -2.64 -6.06 6.50
CA VAL A 107 -1.18 -6.16 6.56
C VAL A 107 -0.74 -7.54 7.05
N ASN A 108 0.17 -8.17 6.32
CA ASN A 108 0.73 -9.46 6.69
C ASN A 108 1.95 -9.25 7.59
N LEU A 109 1.73 -9.41 8.89
CA LEU A 109 2.76 -9.23 9.90
C LEU A 109 3.64 -10.49 9.98
N LYS A 110 4.95 -10.31 9.82
CA LYS A 110 5.94 -11.39 10.00
C LYS A 110 6.41 -11.48 11.45
N GLU A 111 6.74 -10.33 12.03
CA GLU A 111 7.32 -10.23 13.37
C GLU A 111 6.87 -8.94 14.04
N LYS A 112 6.61 -9.02 15.35
CA LYS A 112 6.34 -7.87 16.22
C LYS A 112 7.29 -7.91 17.41
N SER A 113 7.86 -6.77 17.74
CA SER A 113 8.67 -6.57 18.94
C SER A 113 8.21 -5.31 19.63
N PHE A 114 8.02 -5.40 20.93
CA PHE A 114 7.65 -4.28 21.78
C PHE A 114 8.82 -3.93 22.68
N LEU A 115 9.06 -2.65 22.93
CA LEU A 115 10.13 -2.19 23.79
C LEU A 115 9.60 -1.27 24.88
N PHE A 116 10.29 -1.29 26.02
CA PHE A 116 10.15 -0.34 27.12
C PHE A 116 11.54 0.04 27.59
N GLU A 117 11.88 1.33 27.58
CA GLU A 117 13.19 1.88 27.91
C GLU A 117 14.34 1.22 27.13
N GLY A 118 14.07 0.84 25.88
CA GLY A 118 15.03 0.17 25.00
C GLY A 118 15.21 -1.33 25.25
N ALA A 119 14.51 -1.93 26.22
CA ALA A 119 14.49 -3.37 26.44
C ALA A 119 13.26 -4.03 25.80
N SER A 120 13.42 -5.19 25.17
CA SER A 120 12.29 -5.95 24.61
C SER A 120 11.39 -6.49 25.72
N VAL A 121 10.08 -6.23 25.62
CA VAL A 121 9.08 -6.69 26.58
C VAL A 121 8.04 -7.57 25.92
N ASN A 122 7.63 -8.63 26.61
CA ASN A 122 6.62 -9.57 26.10
C ASN A 122 5.20 -9.12 26.40
N SER A 123 4.97 -8.29 27.42
CA SER A 123 3.67 -7.77 27.84
C SER A 123 3.86 -6.61 28.82
N GLY A 124 2.87 -5.73 28.92
CA GLY A 124 2.87 -4.62 29.89
C GLY A 124 3.09 -3.27 29.21
N SER A 125 3.60 -2.30 29.96
CA SER A 125 3.87 -0.95 29.45
C SER A 125 4.96 -0.96 28.37
N ILE A 126 4.76 -0.16 27.34
CA ILE A 126 5.69 -0.04 26.20
C ILE A 126 5.88 1.44 25.84
N ASP A 127 7.03 1.75 25.24
CA ASP A 127 7.34 3.08 24.69
C ASP A 127 7.73 3.04 23.22
N ALA A 128 8.01 1.85 22.68
CA ALA A 128 8.22 1.65 21.27
C ALA A 128 7.66 0.31 20.76
N ILE A 129 7.34 0.30 19.48
CA ILE A 129 6.89 -0.88 18.75
C ILE A 129 7.66 -0.98 17.43
N LYS A 130 8.09 -2.20 17.13
CA LYS A 130 8.71 -2.58 15.87
C LYS A 130 7.85 -3.64 15.20
N LEU A 131 7.37 -3.36 14.00
CA LEU A 131 6.59 -4.28 13.17
C LEU A 131 7.37 -4.58 11.90
N THR A 132 7.55 -5.86 11.59
CA THR A 132 8.19 -6.32 10.35
C THR A 132 7.15 -7.03 9.51
N PHE A 133 7.04 -6.63 8.25
CA PHE A 133 6.06 -7.17 7.31
C PHE A 133 6.73 -8.02 6.24
N ASP A 134 6.03 -9.04 5.79
CA ASP A 134 6.45 -9.82 4.62
C ASP A 134 6.09 -9.02 3.36
N ASN A 135 7.10 -8.37 2.76
CA ASN A 135 6.98 -7.79 1.43
C ASN A 135 8.06 -8.39 0.52
N THR A 136 7.63 -8.89 -0.63
CA THR A 136 8.27 -9.88 -1.50
C THR A 136 9.57 -9.43 -2.19
N ALA A 137 10.09 -8.24 -1.87
CA ALA A 137 11.35 -7.72 -2.43
C ALA A 137 12.25 -6.97 -1.43
N ARG A 138 11.70 -6.37 -0.37
CA ARG A 138 12.46 -5.72 0.72
C ARG A 138 11.66 -5.84 2.02
N LEU A 139 12.33 -6.19 3.12
CA LEU A 139 11.75 -6.17 4.46
C LEU A 139 11.31 -4.73 4.77
N HIS A 140 10.00 -4.49 4.77
CA HIS A 140 9.44 -3.23 5.24
C HIS A 140 9.28 -3.33 6.76
N GLN A 141 9.80 -2.34 7.47
CA GLN A 141 9.78 -2.28 8.93
C GLN A 141 9.19 -0.94 9.35
N ILE A 142 8.22 -0.99 10.24
CA ILE A 142 7.67 0.18 10.93
C ILE A 142 8.28 0.20 12.32
N PHE A 143 8.87 1.34 12.70
CA PHE A 143 9.36 1.59 14.04
C PHE A 143 8.76 2.88 14.57
N VAL A 144 7.92 2.75 15.59
CA VAL A 144 7.26 3.88 16.24
C VAL A 144 7.70 3.90 17.70
N PHE A 145 8.05 5.08 18.18
CA PHE A 145 8.41 5.32 19.57
C PHE A 145 7.74 6.60 20.06
N LYS A 146 7.67 6.73 21.39
CA LYS A 146 7.27 7.97 22.05
C LYS A 146 8.30 8.36 23.10
N HIS A 147 8.26 9.62 23.54
CA HIS A 147 8.96 10.02 24.75
C HIS A 147 8.12 9.68 25.97
N ASN A 148 8.73 9.06 26.98
CA ASN A 148 8.03 8.72 28.21
C ASN A 148 7.85 9.97 29.07
N ASP A 149 6.62 10.23 29.51
CA ASP A 149 6.37 11.23 30.54
C ASP A 149 6.99 10.76 31.87
N PRO A 150 7.53 11.68 32.70
CA PRO A 150 8.13 11.32 33.99
C PRO A 150 7.19 10.54 34.92
N THR A 151 5.87 10.68 34.74
CA THR A 151 4.83 10.00 35.51
C THR A 151 4.73 8.50 35.24
N ILE A 152 5.40 7.95 34.23
CA ILE A 152 5.40 6.50 33.93
C ILE A 152 6.17 5.69 34.99
N HIS A 153 7.04 6.33 35.78
CA HIS A 153 7.83 5.69 36.84
C HIS A 153 7.19 5.73 38.24
N PHE A 154 6.01 6.33 38.39
CA PHE A 154 5.36 6.55 39.67
C PHE A 154 4.08 5.73 39.84
#